data_AF-A0A7X7QIV2-F1
#
_entry.id   AF-A0A7X7QIV2-F1
#
_cell.length_a   1.000
_cell.length_b   1.000
_cell.length_c   1.000
_cell.angle_alpha   90.00
_cell.angle_beta   90.00
_cell.angle_gamma   90.00
#
_symmetry.space_group_name_H-M   'P 1'
#
loop_
_entity.id
_entity.type
_entity.pdbx_description
1 polymer ?
#
loop_
_entity_poly.entity_id
_entity_poly.type
_entity_poly.pdbx_seq_one_letter_code
_entity_poly.pdbx_strand_id
1 'polypeptide(L)'
;MSIKCECSNGHVLKVKDSCAGKVGLCPICRVPVRVPQPEPQHANMSEDAILHLLGHHVPPPRQESIHDTVENLDMFSDTSVSGIFGQTAPKKCCDRCNQEITVGTHICPHCHTYIANLKDF
;
A
#
# COMPACT_ATOMS: atom_id res chain seq x y z
N MET A 1 20.02 -7.10 -22.61
CA MET A 1 19.22 -8.31 -22.26
C MET A 1 17.92 -8.29 -23.09
N SER A 2 16.89 -9.02 -22.67
CA SER A 2 15.57 -9.01 -23.31
C SER A 2 14.45 -9.17 -22.27
N ILE A 3 13.39 -8.37 -22.39
CA ILE A 3 12.22 -8.38 -21.50
C ILE A 3 11.14 -9.30 -22.09
N LYS A 4 10.57 -10.16 -21.25
CA LYS A 4 9.35 -10.93 -21.56
C LYS A 4 8.14 -10.13 -21.04
N CYS A 5 7.16 -9.88 -21.88
CA CYS A 5 5.89 -9.26 -21.50
C CYS A 5 4.72 -9.95 -22.22
N GLU A 6 3.49 -9.61 -21.86
CA GLU A 6 2.27 -10.22 -22.40
C GLU A 6 1.28 -9.12 -22.78
N CYS A 7 0.52 -9.31 -23.87
CA CYS A 7 -0.61 -8.44 -24.17
C CYS A 7 -1.86 -8.87 -23.41
N SER A 8 -2.88 -8.01 -23.32
CA SER A 8 -4.17 -8.34 -22.70
C SER A 8 -4.90 -9.55 -23.28
N ASN A 9 -4.47 -10.04 -24.45
CA ASN A 9 -5.05 -11.18 -25.15
C ASN A 9 -4.17 -12.44 -25.05
N GLY A 10 -3.24 -12.50 -24.07
CA GLY A 10 -2.43 -13.70 -23.77
C GLY A 10 -1.18 -13.91 -24.64
N HIS A 11 -0.91 -13.04 -25.63
CA HIS A 11 0.27 -13.21 -26.48
C HIS A 11 1.55 -12.79 -25.76
N VAL A 12 2.43 -13.77 -25.52
CA VAL A 12 3.77 -13.56 -24.97
C VAL A 12 4.69 -12.93 -26.02
N LEU A 13 5.33 -11.82 -25.64
CA LEU A 13 6.27 -11.05 -26.47
C LEU A 13 7.65 -11.04 -25.80
N LYS A 14 8.70 -11.12 -26.63
CA LYS A 14 10.11 -10.98 -26.20
C LYS A 14 10.72 -9.76 -26.90
N VAL A 15 10.94 -8.70 -26.14
CA VAL A 15 11.45 -7.41 -26.65
C VAL A 15 12.85 -7.12 -26.12
N LYS A 16 13.56 -6.16 -26.73
CA LYS A 16 14.86 -5.68 -26.22
C LYS A 16 14.64 -4.73 -25.04
N ASP A 17 15.62 -4.61 -24.14
CA ASP A 17 15.53 -3.67 -23.01
C ASP A 17 15.43 -2.20 -23.47
N SER A 18 15.86 -1.88 -24.70
CA SER A 18 15.64 -0.56 -25.32
C SER A 18 14.16 -0.22 -25.58
N CYS A 19 13.26 -1.20 -25.36
CA CYS A 19 11.80 -1.02 -25.34
C CYS A 19 11.22 -0.86 -23.92
N ALA A 20 12.02 -0.98 -22.85
CA ALA A 20 11.57 -0.86 -21.46
C ALA A 20 10.77 0.43 -21.20
N GLY A 21 9.68 0.33 -20.44
CA GLY A 21 8.79 1.44 -20.09
C GLY A 21 7.89 1.97 -21.23
N LYS A 22 8.25 1.71 -22.49
CA LYS A 22 7.54 2.19 -23.69
C LYS A 22 6.28 1.37 -23.97
N VAL A 23 5.39 1.95 -24.77
CA VAL A 23 4.23 1.26 -25.34
C VAL A 23 4.55 0.88 -26.79
N GLY A 24 4.23 -0.36 -27.17
CA GLY A 24 4.24 -0.84 -28.55
C GLY A 24 2.92 -1.54 -28.88
N LEU A 25 2.80 -2.13 -30.08
CA LEU A 25 1.65 -2.95 -30.46
C LEU A 25 2.02 -4.43 -30.47
N CYS A 26 1.08 -5.30 -30.08
CA CYS A 26 1.24 -6.74 -30.23
C CYS A 26 1.29 -7.11 -31.74
N PRO A 27 2.30 -7.85 -32.23
CA PRO A 27 2.37 -8.25 -33.65
C PRO A 27 1.23 -9.17 -34.09
N ILE A 28 0.56 -9.86 -33.15
CA ILE A 28 -0.52 -10.81 -33.45
C ILE A 28 -1.89 -10.12 -33.42
N CYS A 29 -2.28 -9.52 -32.29
CA CYS A 29 -3.61 -8.90 -32.14
C CYS A 29 -3.65 -7.37 -32.29
N ARG A 30 -2.51 -6.70 -32.50
CA ARG A 30 -2.35 -5.23 -32.65
C ARG A 30 -2.82 -4.37 -31.46
N VAL A 31 -3.26 -4.98 -30.36
CA VAL A 31 -3.58 -4.28 -29.10
C VAL A 31 -2.29 -3.65 -28.52
N PRO A 32 -2.35 -2.44 -27.93
CA PRO A 32 -1.20 -1.83 -27.25
C PRO A 32 -0.70 -2.67 -26.07
N VAL A 33 0.62 -2.71 -25.91
CA VAL A 33 1.33 -3.41 -24.84
C VAL A 33 2.36 -2.46 -24.23
N ARG A 34 2.28 -2.23 -22.92
CA ARG A 34 3.34 -1.52 -22.19
C ARG A 34 4.41 -2.53 -21.78
N VAL A 35 5.66 -2.26 -22.15
CA VAL A 35 6.80 -3.08 -21.73
C VAL A 35 7.15 -2.70 -20.28
N PRO A 36 7.29 -3.68 -19.36
CA PRO A 36 7.79 -3.40 -18.02
C PRO A 36 9.13 -2.64 -18.05
N GLN A 37 9.31 -1.72 -17.12
CA GLN A 37 10.63 -1.12 -16.87
C GLN A 37 11.19 -1.80 -15.62
N PRO A 38 12.28 -2.58 -15.71
CA PRO A 38 12.96 -3.09 -14.53
C PRO A 38 13.61 -1.90 -13.82
N GLU A 39 13.20 -1.64 -12.58
CA GLU A 39 13.88 -0.68 -11.72
C GLU A 39 15.26 -1.25 -11.34
N PRO A 40 16.31 -0.41 -11.22
CA PRO A 40 17.64 -0.87 -10.83
C PRO A 40 17.65 -1.24 -9.34
N GLN A 41 17.52 -2.55 -9.06
CA GLN A 41 17.34 -3.13 -7.71
C GLN A 41 18.58 -3.03 -6.78
N HIS A 42 19.56 -2.20 -7.13
CA HIS A 42 20.84 -2.03 -6.46
C HIS A 42 21.06 -0.57 -6.03
N ALA A 43 20.15 -0.05 -5.18
CA ALA A 43 20.22 1.31 -4.66
C ALA A 43 20.11 1.42 -3.14
N ASN A 44 19.20 0.65 -2.51
CA ASN A 44 18.87 0.82 -1.08
C ASN A 44 18.61 -0.51 -0.34
N MET A 45 19.61 -1.41 -0.35
CA MET A 45 19.81 -2.36 0.75
C MET A 45 21.07 -1.87 1.47
N SER A 46 20.93 -1.15 2.60
CA SER A 46 22.12 -0.74 3.35
C SER A 46 22.73 -1.95 4.07
N GLU A 47 24.04 -1.91 4.28
CA GLU A 47 24.78 -3.02 4.88
C GLU A 47 24.32 -3.30 6.33
N ASP A 48 23.76 -2.28 7.01
CA ASP A 48 23.12 -2.40 8.31
C ASP A 48 21.96 -3.42 8.30
N ALA A 49 21.17 -3.49 7.23
CA ALA A 49 20.06 -4.44 7.13
C ALA A 49 20.55 -5.90 7.11
N ILE A 50 21.78 -6.12 6.64
CA ILE A 50 22.44 -7.43 6.63
C ILE A 50 22.99 -7.75 8.04
N LEU A 51 23.57 -6.75 8.73
CA LEU A 51 24.02 -6.92 10.12
C LEU A 51 22.86 -7.25 11.07
N HIS A 52 21.72 -6.57 10.96
CA HIS A 52 20.55 -6.81 11.81
C HIS A 52 19.99 -8.24 11.69
N LEU A 53 20.15 -8.90 10.53
CA LEU A 53 19.71 -10.28 10.32
C LEU A 53 20.62 -11.30 11.03
N LEU A 54 21.88 -10.96 11.25
CA LEU A 54 22.90 -11.83 11.89
C LEU A 54 23.08 -11.56 13.39
N GLY A 55 22.72 -10.36 13.87
CA GLY A 55 23.07 -9.83 15.19
C GLY A 55 22.03 -10.02 16.31
N HIS A 56 21.52 -11.24 16.54
CA HIS A 56 20.59 -11.50 17.66
C HIS A 56 21.30 -11.60 19.04
N HIS A 57 21.63 -10.46 19.64
CA HIS A 57 21.93 -10.35 21.08
C HIS A 57 21.74 -8.91 21.60
N VAL A 58 20.66 -8.69 22.35
CA VAL A 58 20.51 -7.57 23.30
C VAL A 58 19.90 -8.15 24.58
N PRO A 59 20.53 -8.01 25.76
CA PRO A 59 20.03 -8.57 27.02
C PRO A 59 18.79 -7.82 27.55
N PRO A 60 17.98 -8.45 28.44
CA PRO A 60 16.70 -7.90 28.89
C PRO A 60 16.82 -6.57 29.68
N PRO A 61 15.77 -5.74 29.66
CA PRO A 61 15.80 -4.40 30.24
C PRO A 61 15.88 -4.43 31.77
N ARG A 62 16.67 -3.53 32.35
CA ARG A 62 16.64 -3.25 33.79
C ARG A 62 15.48 -2.32 34.12
N GLN A 63 14.68 -2.70 35.09
CA GLN A 63 13.70 -1.83 35.72
C GLN A 63 14.42 -1.04 36.84
N GLU A 64 14.28 0.28 36.83
CA GLU A 64 14.48 1.12 38.02
C GLU A 64 13.23 2.00 38.19
N SER A 65 12.96 2.44 39.41
CA SER A 65 11.59 2.75 39.84
C SER A 65 11.51 3.81 40.95
N ILE A 66 10.34 4.43 41.08
CA ILE A 66 9.88 5.30 42.18
C ILE A 66 10.45 6.74 42.15
N HIS A 67 9.57 7.70 41.82
CA HIS A 67 9.20 8.77 42.75
C HIS A 67 7.70 9.05 42.62
N ASP A 68 7.09 9.63 43.66
CA ASP A 68 5.65 9.54 43.95
C ASP A 68 5.06 10.92 44.34
N THR A 69 3.75 10.98 44.64
CA THR A 69 2.95 12.16 45.09
C THR A 69 2.79 13.31 44.06
N VAL A 70 1.62 13.96 43.90
CA VAL A 70 0.36 14.03 44.68
C VAL A 70 -0.91 13.99 43.79
N GLU A 71 -1.94 13.25 44.24
CA GLU A 71 -3.35 13.65 44.50
C GLU A 71 -4.08 14.77 43.70
N ASN A 72 -5.42 14.75 43.44
CA ASN A 72 -6.54 13.79 43.61
C ASN A 72 -7.82 14.38 42.90
N LEU A 73 -8.97 13.68 42.91
CA LEU A 73 -10.31 13.98 42.32
C LEU A 73 -10.35 13.91 40.77
N ASP A 74 -11.37 13.36 40.09
CA ASP A 74 -12.60 12.62 40.47
C ASP A 74 -13.11 11.85 39.20
N MET A 75 -14.14 10.99 39.12
CA MET A 75 -15.16 10.43 40.02
C MET A 75 -15.65 9.08 39.41
N PHE A 76 -16.20 8.14 40.18
CA PHE A 76 -16.91 6.94 39.66
C PHE A 76 -18.43 7.13 39.64
N SER A 77 -19.10 6.79 38.52
CA SER A 77 -20.51 6.34 38.49
C SER A 77 -20.86 5.64 37.18
N ASP A 78 -21.56 4.50 37.29
CA ASP A 78 -22.16 3.80 36.16
C ASP A 78 -23.46 4.51 35.73
N THR A 79 -23.65 4.74 34.42
CA THR A 79 -24.98 5.05 33.87
C THR A 79 -25.05 4.60 32.41
N SER A 80 -25.74 3.48 32.18
CA SER A 80 -26.10 3.00 30.86
C SER A 80 -27.33 3.75 30.32
N VAL A 81 -27.14 4.65 29.33
CA VAL A 81 -28.25 5.12 28.48
C VAL A 81 -27.82 5.43 27.04
N SER A 82 -28.78 5.21 26.15
CA SER A 82 -28.73 5.25 24.69
C SER A 82 -27.97 6.40 24.02
N GLY A 83 -27.10 6.03 23.08
CA GLY A 83 -27.29 6.41 21.67
C GLY A 83 -26.66 7.71 21.19
N ILE A 84 -25.57 7.58 20.42
CA ILE A 84 -25.20 8.55 19.38
C ILE A 84 -25.16 7.81 18.04
N PHE A 85 -26.00 8.23 17.09
CA PHE A 85 -25.89 7.82 15.69
C PHE A 85 -24.66 8.50 15.07
N GLY A 86 -23.48 7.94 15.31
CA GLY A 86 -22.24 8.31 14.64
C GLY A 86 -22.36 7.97 13.16
N GLN A 87 -22.70 8.97 12.34
CA GLN A 87 -23.00 8.80 10.92
C GLN A 87 -21.80 8.17 10.20
N THR A 88 -21.91 6.89 9.85
CA THR A 88 -20.89 6.22 9.03
C THR A 88 -20.86 6.86 7.66
N ALA A 89 -19.83 7.68 7.39
CA ALA A 89 -19.58 8.21 6.06
C ALA A 89 -19.63 7.07 5.03
N PRO A 90 -20.22 7.26 3.83
CA PRO A 90 -20.58 6.16 2.94
C PRO A 90 -19.36 5.58 2.20
N LYS A 91 -18.55 4.83 2.96
CA LYS A 91 -17.36 4.07 2.53
C LYS A 91 -17.64 3.36 1.21
N LYS A 92 -16.88 3.71 0.16
CA LYS A 92 -16.83 2.91 -1.07
C LYS A 92 -15.74 1.84 -0.94
N CYS A 93 -15.78 0.83 -1.78
CA CYS A 93 -14.71 -0.15 -1.94
C CYS A 93 -14.10 -0.02 -3.34
N CYS A 94 -12.84 -0.40 -3.52
CA CYS A 94 -12.19 -0.34 -4.84
C CYS A 94 -12.42 -1.64 -5.64
N ASP A 95 -12.95 -1.54 -6.86
CA ASP A 95 -13.30 -2.67 -7.74
C ASP A 95 -12.10 -3.52 -8.24
N ARG A 96 -10.88 -3.23 -7.79
CA ARG A 96 -9.64 -3.96 -8.14
C ARG A 96 -9.07 -4.80 -7.01
N CYS A 97 -9.10 -4.29 -5.78
CA CYS A 97 -8.51 -4.91 -4.59
C CYS A 97 -9.53 -5.15 -3.46
N ASN A 98 -10.77 -4.70 -3.65
CA ASN A 98 -11.88 -4.75 -2.70
C ASN A 98 -11.60 -4.11 -1.32
N GLN A 99 -10.49 -3.36 -1.18
CA GLN A 99 -10.22 -2.56 0.02
C GLN A 99 -11.25 -1.43 0.18
N GLU A 100 -11.54 -1.11 1.43
CA GLU A 100 -12.27 0.10 1.82
C GLU A 100 -11.48 1.35 1.42
N ILE A 101 -12.18 2.38 0.92
CA ILE A 101 -11.59 3.63 0.43
C ILE A 101 -12.50 4.83 0.75
N THR A 102 -11.87 5.96 1.07
CA THR A 102 -12.57 7.20 1.44
C THR A 102 -13.38 7.78 0.27
N VAL A 103 -14.51 8.40 0.60
CA VAL A 103 -15.34 9.14 -0.36
C VAL A 103 -14.59 10.38 -0.85
N GLY A 104 -14.77 10.77 -2.11
CA GLY A 104 -13.98 11.84 -2.75
C GLY A 104 -12.55 11.45 -3.16
N THR A 105 -12.05 10.27 -2.77
CA THR A 105 -10.78 9.76 -3.29
C THR A 105 -10.96 9.28 -4.74
N HIS A 106 -10.11 9.80 -5.64
CA HIS A 106 -10.15 9.50 -7.09
C HIS A 106 -9.13 8.42 -7.52
N ILE A 107 -8.14 8.10 -6.68
CA ILE A 107 -7.11 7.07 -6.92
C ILE A 107 -6.99 6.20 -5.67
N CYS A 108 -7.17 4.88 -5.77
CA CYS A 108 -7.11 3.98 -4.62
C CYS A 108 -5.67 3.92 -4.05
N PRO A 109 -5.45 4.15 -2.74
CA PRO A 109 -4.11 4.12 -2.14
C PRO A 109 -3.52 2.70 -2.03
N HIS A 110 -4.31 1.64 -2.22
CA HIS A 110 -3.86 0.25 -2.11
C HIS A 110 -3.43 -0.39 -3.44
N CYS A 111 -3.96 0.09 -4.57
CA CYS A 111 -3.68 -0.47 -5.90
C CYS A 111 -3.44 0.57 -7.00
N HIS A 112 -3.40 1.86 -6.64
CA HIS A 112 -3.22 3.03 -7.53
C HIS A 112 -4.14 3.08 -8.76
N THR A 113 -5.27 2.37 -8.73
CA THR A 113 -6.29 2.43 -9.79
C THR A 113 -7.23 3.61 -9.58
N TYR A 114 -7.65 4.23 -10.67
CA TYR A 114 -8.63 5.32 -10.71
C TYR A 114 -10.05 4.81 -10.37
N ILE A 115 -10.76 5.56 -9.53
CA ILE A 115 -11.97 5.14 -8.79
C ILE A 115 -13.02 6.28 -8.67
N ALA A 116 -13.02 7.22 -9.61
CA ALA A 116 -13.99 8.31 -9.65
C ALA A 116 -15.35 7.83 -10.20
N ASN A 117 -16.44 8.43 -9.70
CA ASN A 117 -17.79 8.20 -10.18
C ASN A 117 -18.25 9.35 -11.11
N LEU A 118 -19.23 9.06 -11.97
CA LEU A 118 -19.92 10.06 -12.80
C LEU A 118 -20.78 11.09 -12.02
N LYS A 119 -20.59 11.16 -10.69
CA LYS A 119 -21.20 12.16 -9.79
C LYS A 119 -20.15 13.10 -9.17
N ASP A 120 -18.87 12.90 -9.50
CA ASP A 120 -17.75 13.73 -9.06
C ASP A 120 -17.43 14.85 -10.11
N PHE A 121 -18.35 15.10 -11.04
CA PHE A 121 -18.32 16.09 -12.14
C PHE A 121 -19.62 16.90 -12.19
#